data_AF-A0A3P8JUU8-F1
#
_entry.id   AF-A0A3P8JUU8-F1
#
_cell.length_a   1.000
_cell.length_b   1.000
_cell.length_c   1.000
_cell.angle_alpha   90.00
_cell.angle_beta   90.00
_cell.angle_gamma   90.00
#
_symmetry.space_group_name_H-M   'P 1'
#
loop_
_entity.id
_entity.type
_entity.pdbx_description
1 polymer ?
#
loop_
_entity_poly.entity_id
_entity_poly.type
_entity_poly.pdbx_seq_one_letter_code
_entity_poly.pdbx_strand_id
1 'polypeptide(L)'
;MQVIHITFTREELSHWLEKGGEIRGKLNGIGFAQPLDMDVDTSQHLVVRDVSLQGSRLALPGSESQENMPAEIRQQLEALDDEWHQQHNRFSEQQKCLFIPGDWLGRIEASLQDVGAQIKQARQP
;
A
#
# COMPACT_ATOMS: atom_id res chain seq x y z
N MET A 1 -0.80 9.22 -16.78
CA MET A 1 -0.82 8.14 -15.77
C MET A 1 -2.12 8.25 -15.02
N GLN A 2 -2.87 7.17 -14.85
CA GLN A 2 -4.09 7.19 -14.02
C GLN A 2 -3.70 7.11 -12.54
N VAL A 3 -4.25 8.01 -11.73
CA VAL A 3 -4.01 8.08 -10.29
C VAL A 3 -5.30 7.71 -9.57
N ILE A 4 -5.25 6.71 -8.70
CA ILE A 4 -6.41 6.20 -7.96
C ILE A 4 -6.39 6.63 -6.49
N HIS A 5 -5.21 6.94 -5.95
CA HIS A 5 -5.06 7.51 -4.61
C HIS A 5 -3.81 8.40 -4.56
N ILE A 6 -3.78 9.32 -3.61
CA ILE A 6 -2.65 10.22 -3.37
C ILE A 6 -2.29 10.11 -1.89
N THR A 7 -1.01 9.93 -1.61
CA THR A 7 -0.50 9.88 -0.23
C THR A 7 0.12 11.21 0.13
N PHE A 8 -0.32 11.79 1.24
CA PHE A 8 0.17 13.05 1.78
C PHE A 8 0.95 12.84 3.06
N THR A 9 1.99 13.65 3.26
CA THR A 9 2.63 13.80 4.57
C THR A 9 1.70 14.63 5.45
N ARG A 10 1.37 14.14 6.65
CA ARG A 10 0.37 14.78 7.52
C ARG A 10 0.76 16.22 7.88
N GLU A 11 2.03 16.44 8.19
CA GLU A 11 2.59 17.74 8.58
C GLU A 11 2.51 18.76 7.44
N GLU A 12 2.77 18.32 6.20
CA GLU A 12 2.70 19.18 5.01
C GLU A 12 1.24 19.56 4.70
N LEU A 13 0.32 18.60 4.81
CA LEU A 13 -1.11 18.84 4.62
C LEU A 13 -1.67 19.80 5.67
N SER A 14 -1.31 19.63 6.95
CA SER A 14 -1.75 20.57 8.01
C SER A 14 -1.22 21.98 7.78
N HIS A 15 0.06 22.10 7.41
CA HIS A 15 0.67 23.39 7.13
C HIS A 15 -0.01 24.10 5.95
N TRP A 16 -0.31 23.34 4.88
CA TRP A 16 -1.02 23.86 3.72
C TRP A 16 -2.45 24.31 4.05
N LEU A 17 -3.18 23.56 4.89
CA LEU A 17 -4.52 23.95 5.34
C LEU A 17 -4.52 25.26 6.16
N GLU A 18 -3.47 25.49 6.95
CA GLU A 18 -3.36 26.69 7.81
C GLU A 18 -2.88 27.94 7.05
N LYS A 19 -1.89 27.78 6.16
CA LYS A 19 -1.17 28.91 5.54
C LYS A 19 -1.33 28.99 4.02
N GLY A 20 -1.91 27.99 3.38
CA GLY A 20 -1.98 27.87 1.93
C GLY A 20 -0.60 27.62 1.29
N GLY A 21 -0.48 27.98 0.01
CA GLY A 21 0.74 27.79 -0.79
C GLY A 21 0.69 26.53 -1.65
N GLU A 22 1.86 25.97 -1.97
CA GLU A 22 1.99 24.74 -2.75
C GLU A 22 1.92 23.51 -1.84
N ILE A 23 1.15 22.51 -2.26
CA ILE A 23 1.12 21.19 -1.64
C ILE A 23 1.72 20.16 -2.59
N ARG A 24 2.42 19.17 -2.01
CA ARG A 24 2.97 18.04 -2.74
C ARG A 24 2.39 16.74 -2.21
N GLY A 25 2.22 15.76 -3.09
CA GLY A 25 1.75 14.43 -2.72
C GLY A 25 2.37 13.35 -3.61
N LYS A 26 2.43 12.13 -3.09
CA LYS A 26 2.89 10.96 -3.87
C LYS A 26 1.71 10.37 -4.63
N LEU A 27 1.85 10.27 -5.94
CA LEU A 27 0.82 9.67 -6.80
C LEU A 27 0.86 8.15 -6.65
N ASN A 28 -0.29 7.52 -6.36
CA ASN A 28 -0.41 6.09 -6.07
C ASN A 28 0.56 5.59 -4.99
N GLY A 29 0.91 6.45 -4.03
CA GLY A 29 1.78 6.11 -2.89
C GLY A 29 3.26 5.89 -3.23
N ILE A 30 3.65 6.00 -4.50
CA ILE A 30 5.00 5.69 -4.98
C ILE A 30 5.72 6.91 -5.55
N GLY A 31 7.05 6.83 -5.62
CA GLY A 31 7.90 7.86 -6.23
C GLY A 31 8.07 9.15 -5.39
N PHE A 32 8.49 10.22 -6.07
CA PHE A 32 8.70 11.54 -5.46
C PHE A 32 7.39 12.30 -5.30
N ALA A 33 7.29 13.13 -4.27
CA ALA A 33 6.14 13.99 -4.04
C ALA A 33 6.07 15.08 -5.14
N GLN A 34 5.01 15.05 -5.93
CA GLN A 34 4.77 15.97 -7.03
C GLN A 34 3.88 17.13 -6.56
N PRO A 35 4.05 18.35 -7.08
CA PRO A 35 3.15 19.46 -6.80
C PRO A 35 1.75 19.12 -7.33
N LEU A 36 0.72 19.47 -6.54
CA LEU A 36 -0.68 19.21 -6.87
C LEU A 36 -1.46 20.53 -6.89
N ASP A 37 -2.31 20.68 -7.90
CA ASP A 37 -3.31 21.75 -7.91
C ASP A 37 -4.47 21.31 -7.02
N MET A 38 -4.59 21.95 -5.85
CA MET A 38 -5.56 21.59 -4.82
C MET A 38 -6.26 22.82 -4.25
N ASP A 39 -7.51 22.63 -3.89
CA ASP A 39 -8.32 23.62 -3.18
C ASP A 39 -9.31 22.97 -2.20
N VAL A 40 -9.86 23.81 -1.32
CA VAL A 40 -10.98 23.46 -0.45
C VAL A 40 -12.25 24.00 -1.07
N ASP A 41 -13.18 23.13 -1.42
CA ASP A 41 -14.45 23.54 -2.04
C ASP A 41 -15.40 24.20 -1.02
N THR A 42 -16.49 24.78 -1.51
CA THR A 42 -17.52 25.44 -0.68
C THR A 42 -18.20 24.50 0.33
N SER A 43 -18.09 23.19 0.12
CA SER A 43 -18.61 22.15 0.99
C SER A 43 -17.54 21.58 1.94
N GLN A 44 -16.38 22.24 2.06
CA GLN A 44 -15.25 21.83 2.90
C GLN A 44 -14.61 20.49 2.50
N HIS A 45 -14.65 20.14 1.22
CA HIS A 45 -13.93 18.97 0.68
C HIS A 45 -12.63 19.40 0.01
N LEU A 46 -11.61 18.54 0.11
CA LEU A 46 -10.40 18.70 -0.70
C LEU A 46 -10.68 18.28 -2.13
N VAL A 47 -10.33 19.13 -3.09
CA VAL A 47 -10.46 18.88 -4.53
C VAL A 47 -9.09 18.97 -5.17
N VAL A 48 -8.75 18.00 -6.02
CA VAL A 48 -7.54 18.01 -6.85
C VAL A 48 -7.95 18.28 -8.29
N ARG A 49 -7.24 19.16 -8.98
CA ARG A 49 -7.46 19.47 -10.40
C ARG A 49 -6.37 18.89 -11.29
N ASP A 50 -6.77 18.44 -12.47
CA ASP A 50 -5.84 18.05 -13.53
C ASP A 50 -5.49 19.24 -14.45
N VAL A 51 -4.70 18.97 -15.49
CA VAL A 51 -4.29 19.96 -16.50
C VAL A 51 -5.47 20.55 -17.30
N SER A 52 -6.64 19.91 -17.25
CA SER A 52 -7.89 20.36 -17.88
C SER A 52 -8.82 21.04 -16.88
N LEU A 53 -8.33 21.32 -15.66
CA LEU A 53 -9.08 21.88 -14.53
C LEU A 53 -10.26 21.01 -14.06
N GLN A 54 -10.25 19.71 -14.39
CA GLN A 54 -11.26 18.77 -13.91
C GLN A 54 -11.00 18.45 -12.44
N GLY A 55 -11.93 18.84 -11.57
CA GLY A 55 -11.85 18.64 -10.13
C GLY A 55 -12.31 17.25 -9.70
N SER A 56 -11.51 16.57 -8.88
CA SER A 56 -11.87 15.32 -8.20
C SER A 56 -11.84 15.50 -6.69
N ARG A 57 -12.94 15.19 -6.00
CA ARG A 57 -13.01 15.24 -4.53
C ARG A 57 -12.24 14.08 -3.90
N LEU A 58 -11.45 14.39 -2.89
CA LEU A 58 -10.75 13.38 -2.09
C LEU A 58 -11.65 12.84 -0.99
N ALA A 59 -11.48 11.56 -0.72
CA ALA A 59 -12.06 10.88 0.43
C ALA A 59 -10.95 10.16 1.18
N LEU A 60 -11.11 10.04 2.50
CA LEU A 60 -10.27 9.13 3.27
C LEU A 60 -10.66 7.68 2.94
N PRO A 61 -9.74 6.72 3.04
CA PRO A 61 -10.11 5.31 2.99
C PRO A 61 -11.21 5.06 4.04
N GLY A 62 -12.14 4.16 3.71
CA GLY A 62 -13.20 3.75 4.64
C GLY A 62 -12.62 3.19 5.93
N SER A 63 -13.38 3.22 7.02
CA SER A 63 -12.91 2.82 8.36
C SER A 63 -12.16 1.49 8.32
N GLU A 64 -10.98 1.47 8.96
CA GLU A 64 -10.05 0.34 9.10
C GLU A 64 -10.62 -0.81 9.95
N SER A 65 -11.84 -1.28 9.62
CA SER A 65 -12.48 -2.42 10.24
C SER A 65 -12.32 -3.62 9.33
N GLN A 66 -11.90 -4.78 9.86
CA GLN A 66 -11.88 -6.05 9.12
C GLN A 66 -13.23 -6.39 8.45
N GLU A 67 -14.33 -5.87 8.99
CA GLU A 67 -15.69 -5.99 8.44
C GLU A 67 -15.89 -5.24 7.11
N ASN A 68 -15.11 -4.18 6.86
CA ASN A 68 -15.17 -3.40 5.61
C ASN A 68 -14.32 -3.99 4.48
N MET A 69 -13.45 -4.98 4.78
CA MET A 69 -12.69 -5.68 3.74
C MET A 69 -13.64 -6.52 2.88
N PRO A 70 -13.71 -6.30 1.55
CA PRO A 70 -14.56 -7.09 0.67
C PRO A 70 -14.26 -8.58 0.79
N ALA A 71 -15.31 -9.41 0.81
CA ALA A 71 -15.18 -10.86 0.96
C ALA A 71 -14.27 -11.49 -0.13
N GLU A 72 -14.29 -10.94 -1.35
CA GLU A 72 -13.42 -11.37 -2.45
C GLU A 72 -11.93 -11.20 -2.11
N ILE A 73 -11.54 -10.02 -1.59
CA ILE A 73 -10.15 -9.73 -1.22
C ILE A 73 -9.72 -10.61 -0.05
N ARG A 74 -10.61 -10.82 0.93
CA ARG A 74 -10.34 -11.72 2.07
C ARG A 74 -10.08 -13.15 1.59
N GLN A 75 -10.95 -13.67 0.73
CA GLN A 75 -10.81 -15.03 0.18
C GLN A 75 -9.52 -15.19 -0.63
N GLN A 76 -9.16 -14.19 -1.43
CA GLN A 76 -7.91 -14.21 -2.20
C GLN A 76 -6.67 -14.14 -1.29
N LEU A 77 -6.71 -13.35 -0.21
CA LEU A 77 -5.64 -13.28 0.79
C LEU A 77 -5.54 -14.55 1.64
N GLU A 78 -6.63 -15.28 1.85
CA GLU A 78 -6.63 -16.61 2.49
C GLU A 78 -5.98 -17.65 1.57
N ALA A 79 -6.41 -17.71 0.31
CA ALA A 79 -5.81 -18.62 -0.67
C ALA A 79 -4.31 -18.38 -0.87
N LEU A 80 -3.88 -17.11 -0.89
CA LEU A 80 -2.47 -16.73 -1.04
C LEU A 80 -1.62 -17.14 0.18
N ASP A 81 -2.17 -17.02 1.39
CA ASP A 81 -1.52 -17.41 2.64
C ASP A 81 -1.37 -18.94 2.75
N ASP A 82 -2.41 -19.68 2.33
CA ASP A 82 -2.35 -21.14 2.22
C ASP A 82 -1.28 -21.59 1.21
N GLU A 83 -1.19 -20.92 0.06
CA GLU A 83 -0.14 -21.20 -0.94
C GLU A 83 1.25 -20.91 -0.38
N TRP A 84 1.43 -19.77 0.30
CA TRP A 84 2.69 -19.43 0.96
C TRP A 84 3.11 -20.50 1.98
N HIS A 85 2.18 -20.96 2.83
CA HIS A 85 2.43 -22.04 3.78
C HIS A 85 2.83 -23.35 3.09
N GLN A 86 2.17 -23.72 1.98
CA GLN A 86 2.55 -24.92 1.22
C GLN A 86 3.96 -24.81 0.63
N GLN A 87 4.34 -23.64 0.09
CA GLN A 87 5.68 -23.41 -0.46
C GLN A 87 6.74 -23.44 0.64
N HIS A 88 6.48 -22.79 1.78
CA HIS A 88 7.39 -22.79 2.93
C HIS A 88 7.59 -24.19 3.52
N ASN A 89 6.53 -25.00 3.60
CA ASN A 89 6.62 -26.40 4.02
C ASN A 89 7.47 -27.24 3.06
N ARG A 90 7.25 -27.13 1.74
CA ARG A 90 8.04 -27.84 0.72
C ARG A 90 9.52 -27.48 0.80
N PHE A 91 9.85 -26.20 0.99
CA PHE A 91 11.21 -25.76 1.21
C PHE A 91 11.79 -26.34 2.49
N SER A 92 11.05 -26.27 3.60
CA SER A 92 11.47 -26.78 4.90
C SER A 92 11.73 -28.28 4.93
N GLU A 93 11.00 -29.06 4.13
CA GLU A 93 11.19 -30.49 3.95
C GLU A 93 12.46 -30.82 3.13
N GLN A 94 12.78 -30.01 2.11
CA GLN A 94 13.86 -30.27 1.15
C GLN A 94 15.19 -29.57 1.48
N GLN A 95 15.18 -28.57 2.37
CA GLN A 95 16.38 -27.77 2.71
C GLN A 95 17.55 -28.59 3.26
N LYS A 96 17.30 -29.79 3.80
CA LYS A 96 18.34 -30.71 4.32
C LYS A 96 19.02 -31.46 3.18
N CYS A 97 19.71 -30.73 2.31
CA CYS A 97 20.45 -31.30 1.18
C CYS A 97 21.96 -31.10 1.38
N LEU A 98 22.72 -32.20 1.36
CA LEU A 98 24.19 -32.18 1.53
C LEU A 98 24.91 -31.38 0.44
N PHE A 99 24.28 -31.22 -0.73
CA PHE A 99 24.86 -30.58 -1.91
C PHE A 99 24.52 -29.09 -2.02
N ILE A 100 23.71 -28.54 -1.11
CA ILE A 100 23.31 -27.14 -1.12
C ILE A 100 24.08 -26.39 -0.02
N PRO A 101 24.80 -25.29 -0.35
CA PRO A 101 25.47 -24.51 0.67
C PRO A 101 24.48 -23.81 1.60
N GLY A 102 24.75 -23.81 2.90
CA GLY A 102 23.87 -23.22 3.92
C GLY A 102 23.56 -21.74 3.72
N ASP A 103 24.49 -20.96 3.16
CA ASP A 103 24.31 -19.53 2.91
C ASP A 103 23.14 -19.24 1.94
N TRP A 104 22.89 -20.15 0.99
CA TRP A 104 21.75 -20.04 0.08
C TRP A 104 20.42 -20.32 0.77
N LEU A 105 20.41 -21.26 1.74
CA LEU A 105 19.21 -21.57 2.51
C LEU A 105 18.73 -20.36 3.31
N GLY A 106 19.65 -19.63 3.94
CA GLY A 106 19.32 -18.42 4.70
C GLY A 106 18.71 -17.32 3.83
N ARG A 107 19.20 -17.14 2.59
CA ARG A 107 18.65 -16.16 1.64
C ARG A 107 17.25 -16.54 1.16
N ILE A 108 17.03 -17.83 0.89
CA ILE A 108 15.71 -18.33 0.47
C ILE A 108 14.70 -18.16 1.61
N GLU A 109 15.07 -18.56 2.83
CA GLU A 109 14.22 -18.39 4.01
C GLU A 109 13.85 -16.92 4.25
N ALA A 110 14.83 -16.00 4.17
CA ALA A 110 14.56 -14.57 4.30
C ALA A 110 13.57 -14.06 3.23
N SER A 111 13.73 -14.49 1.98
CA SER A 111 12.80 -14.10 0.90
C SER A 111 11.38 -14.63 1.12
N LEU A 112 11.22 -15.83 1.68
CA LEU A 112 9.91 -16.39 2.03
C LEU A 112 9.29 -15.62 3.20
N GLN A 113 10.08 -15.26 4.20
CA GLN A 113 9.62 -14.48 5.35
C GLN A 113 9.16 -13.07 4.93
N ASP A 114 9.87 -12.41 4.01
CA ASP A 114 9.47 -11.10 3.48
C ASP A 114 8.09 -11.14 2.82
N VAL A 115 7.80 -12.18 2.02
CA VAL A 115 6.49 -12.37 1.41
C VAL A 115 5.41 -12.58 2.49
N GLY A 116 5.69 -13.42 3.49
CA GLY A 116 4.77 -13.66 4.60
C GLY A 116 4.46 -12.39 5.40
N ALA A 117 5.45 -11.52 5.61
CA ALA A 117 5.26 -10.22 6.26
C ALA A 117 4.37 -9.29 5.41
N GLN A 118 4.55 -9.25 4.10
CA GLN A 118 3.72 -8.45 3.19
C GLN A 118 2.26 -8.94 3.13
N ILE A 119 2.03 -10.27 3.10
CA ILE A 119 0.67 -10.84 3.16
C ILE A 119 -0.01 -10.45 4.48
N LYS A 120 0.71 -10.52 5.60
CA LYS A 120 0.18 -10.10 6.91
C LYS A 120 -0.13 -8.60 6.96
N GLN A 121 0.72 -7.77 6.37
CA GLN A 121 0.49 -6.33 6.26
C GLN A 121 -0.76 -6.04 5.42
N ALA A 122 -0.97 -6.75 4.30
CA ALA A 122 -2.16 -6.59 3.47
C ALA A 122 -3.47 -7.03 4.16
N ARG A 123 -3.38 -7.87 5.19
CA ARG A 123 -4.53 -8.26 6.04
C ARG A 123 -4.84 -7.26 7.15
N GLN A 124 -3.88 -6.42 7.52
CA GLN A 124 -4.10 -5.33 8.46
C GLN A 124 -4.72 -4.17 7.67
N PRO A 125 -5.90 -3.67 8.09
CA PRO A 125 -6.53 -2.54 7.42
C PRO A 125 -5.71 -1.26 7.56
#